data_AF-A0A1S7DV54-F1
#
_entry.id   AF-A0A1S7DV54-F1
#
_cell.length_a   1.000
_cell.length_b   1.000
_cell.length_c   1.000
_cell.angle_alpha   90.00
_cell.angle_beta   90.00
_cell.angle_gamma   90.00
#
_symmetry.space_group_name_H-M   'P 1'
#
loop_
_entity.id
_entity.type
_entity.pdbx_description
1 polymer ?
#
loop_
_entity_poly.entity_id
_entity_poly.type
_entity_poly.pdbx_seq_one_letter_code
_entity_poly.pdbx_strand_id
1 'polypeptide(L)'
;MFGQQRGEVFKRRPERPYEDIKKTGKITVTKTLYGLDFEDRHLPKDAKIKAQTFFKKRYNGYTDLKTYHLRIEDTPKGWRIEGYLIQ
;
A
#
# COMPACT_ATOMS: atom_id res chain seq x y z
N MET A 1 -12.25 -0.90 -21.28
CA MET A 1 -10.89 -0.99 -20.71
C MET A 1 -10.67 0.26 -19.85
N PHE A 2 -11.07 0.25 -18.58
CA PHE A 2 -10.91 1.43 -17.71
C PHE A 2 -9.59 1.31 -16.96
N GLY A 3 -8.53 1.88 -17.56
CA GLY A 3 -7.20 1.89 -16.97
C GLY A 3 -7.16 2.75 -15.70
N GLN A 4 -6.77 2.14 -14.57
CA GLN A 4 -6.16 2.90 -13.49
C GLN A 4 -4.97 3.66 -14.08
N GLN A 5 -4.96 4.98 -13.92
CA GLN A 5 -3.78 5.76 -14.22
C GLN A 5 -2.65 5.26 -13.32
N ARG A 6 -1.50 4.93 -13.92
CA ARG A 6 -0.28 4.53 -13.20
C ARG A 6 0.00 5.56 -12.10
N GLY A 7 -0.01 5.12 -10.84
CA GLY A 7 0.35 5.95 -9.71
C GLY A 7 -0.82 6.52 -8.89
N GLU A 8 -2.08 6.16 -9.14
CA GLU A 8 -3.17 6.49 -8.19
C GLU A 8 -3.43 5.33 -7.22
N VAL A 9 -3.00 5.53 -5.97
CA VAL A 9 -3.14 4.55 -4.88
C VAL A 9 -4.58 4.36 -4.44
N PHE A 10 -5.38 5.43 -4.43
CA PHE A 10 -6.80 5.36 -4.07
C PHE A 10 -7.64 5.22 -5.33
N LYS A 11 -8.46 4.16 -5.40
CA LYS A 11 -9.41 3.97 -6.50
C LYS A 11 -10.44 5.11 -6.44
N ARG A 12 -10.73 5.73 -7.59
CA ARG A 12 -11.81 6.74 -7.68
C ARG A 12 -13.23 6.15 -7.68
N ARG A 13 -13.37 4.84 -7.96
CA ARG A 13 -14.66 4.13 -8.04
C ARG A 13 -14.58 2.73 -7.42
N PRO A 14 -15.59 2.32 -6.64
CA PRO A 14 -15.59 1.02 -5.99
C PRO A 14 -15.90 -0.09 -6.98
N GLU A 15 -15.13 -1.18 -6.94
CA GLU A 15 -15.40 -2.38 -7.74
C GLU A 15 -16.50 -3.25 -7.12
N ARG A 16 -16.84 -3.02 -5.84
CA ARG A 16 -17.91 -3.70 -5.11
C ARG A 16 -18.74 -2.65 -4.35
N PRO A 17 -20.06 -2.82 -4.23
CA PRO A 17 -20.94 -1.84 -3.59
C PRO A 17 -20.60 -1.54 -2.11
N TYR A 18 -19.80 -2.40 -1.46
CA TYR A 18 -19.36 -2.25 -0.07
C TYR A 18 -17.90 -1.77 0.07
N GLU A 19 -17.19 -1.52 -1.04
CA GLU A 19 -15.78 -1.12 -1.01
C GLU A 19 -15.67 0.39 -0.78
N ASP A 20 -15.17 0.80 0.39
CA ASP A 20 -14.90 2.21 0.67
C ASP A 20 -13.61 2.62 -0.05
N ILE A 21 -13.79 3.10 -1.27
CA ILE A 21 -12.73 3.55 -2.19
C ILE A 21 -11.85 4.66 -1.67
N LYS A 22 -12.36 5.49 -0.74
CA LYS A 22 -11.56 6.53 -0.09
C LYS A 22 -10.56 5.94 0.90
N LYS A 23 -10.73 4.67 1.26
CA LYS A 23 -9.99 4.00 2.32
C LYS A 23 -9.19 2.81 1.83
N THR A 24 -9.41 2.32 0.62
CA THR A 24 -8.74 1.11 0.11
C THR A 24 -7.97 1.42 -1.17
N GLY A 25 -6.76 0.89 -1.25
CA GLY A 25 -5.82 1.23 -2.31
C GLY A 25 -4.79 0.14 -2.59
N LYS A 26 -4.03 0.33 -3.67
CA LYS A 26 -2.86 -0.50 -4.00
C LYS A 26 -1.64 0.41 -4.13
N ILE A 27 -0.59 0.12 -3.37
CA ILE A 27 0.71 0.78 -3.48
C ILE A 27 1.69 -0.13 -4.20
N THR A 28 2.51 0.45 -5.06
CA THR A 28 3.69 -0.23 -5.59
C THR A 28 4.91 0.23 -4.81
N VAL A 29 5.62 -0.73 -4.21
CA VAL A 29 6.80 -0.49 -3.39
C VAL A 29 7.95 -1.33 -3.93
N THR A 30 9.04 -0.68 -4.29
CA THR A 30 10.28 -1.35 -4.68
C THR A 30 11.20 -1.39 -3.48
N LYS A 31 11.56 -2.60 -3.03
CA LYS A 31 12.58 -2.77 -2.00
C LYS A 31 13.95 -2.73 -2.65
N THR A 32 14.75 -1.77 -2.23
CA THR A 32 16.14 -1.59 -2.66
C THR A 32 17.08 -1.85 -1.49
N LEU A 33 18.39 -1.91 -1.78
CA LEU A 33 19.43 -1.96 -0.74
C LEU A 33 19.37 -0.76 0.21
N TYR A 34 18.83 0.37 -0.26
CA TYR A 34 18.79 1.64 0.46
C TYR A 34 17.46 1.89 1.19
N GLY A 35 16.47 0.99 1.04
CA GLY A 35 15.18 1.09 1.71
C GLY A 35 14.00 0.78 0.79
N LEU A 36 12.90 1.50 0.99
CA LEU A 36 11.67 1.34 0.19
C LEU A 36 11.49 2.56 -0.71
N ASP A 37 11.39 2.31 -2.01
CA ASP A 37 11.00 3.29 -3.01
C ASP A 37 9.52 3.11 -3.34
N PHE A 38 8.78 4.21 -3.46
CA PHE A 38 7.33 4.19 -3.72
C PHE A 38 7.08 4.79 -5.10
N GLU A 39 6.47 4.02 -6.00
CA GLU A 39 6.18 4.53 -7.34
C GLU A 39 5.19 5.71 -7.31
N ASP A 40 4.26 5.72 -6.35
CA ASP A 40 3.33 6.84 -6.17
C ASP A 40 4.00 7.99 -5.38
N ARG A 41 4.22 9.10 -6.09
CA ARG A 41 4.78 10.34 -5.54
C ARG A 41 3.81 11.08 -4.61
N HIS A 42 2.51 10.87 -4.77
CA HIS A 42 1.44 11.49 -3.97
C HIS A 42 1.00 10.62 -2.79
N LEU A 43 1.67 9.48 -2.56
CA LEU A 43 1.35 8.63 -1.42
C LEU A 43 1.53 9.42 -0.10
N PRO A 44 0.49 9.47 0.76
CA PRO A 44 0.58 10.18 2.03
C PRO A 44 1.76 9.71 2.88
N LYS A 45 2.37 10.64 3.62
CA LYS A 45 3.52 10.33 4.49
C LYS A 45 3.21 9.23 5.50
N ASP A 46 2.00 9.21 6.04
CA ASP A 46 1.56 8.18 7.00
C ASP A 46 1.54 6.78 6.35
N ALA A 47 1.00 6.65 5.14
CA ALA A 47 1.01 5.39 4.40
C ALA A 47 2.44 4.88 4.13
N LYS A 48 3.40 5.78 3.82
CA LYS A 48 4.82 5.42 3.67
C LYS A 48 5.41 4.88 4.98
N ILE A 49 5.13 5.52 6.11
CA ILE A 49 5.59 5.07 7.43
C ILE A 49 4.99 3.70 7.78
N LYS A 50 3.69 3.50 7.53
CA LYS A 50 3.03 2.21 7.80
C LYS A 50 3.58 1.10 6.90
N ALA A 51 3.85 1.38 5.63
CA ALA A 51 4.53 0.44 4.74
C ALA A 51 5.93 0.09 5.26
N GLN A 52 6.75 1.08 5.66
CA GLN A 52 8.06 0.80 6.27
C GLN A 52 7.95 -0.09 7.51
N THR A 53 6.99 0.20 8.40
CA THR A 53 6.72 -0.62 9.58
C THR A 53 6.30 -2.05 9.21
N PHE A 54 5.49 -2.21 8.16
CA PHE A 54 5.11 -3.51 7.65
C PHE A 54 6.31 -4.33 7.18
N PHE A 55 7.18 -3.77 6.33
CA PHE A 55 8.40 -4.45 5.86
C PHE A 55 9.37 -4.76 7.01
N LYS A 56 9.49 -3.87 8.00
CA LYS A 56 10.29 -4.11 9.21
C LYS A 56 9.72 -5.23 10.08
N LYS A 57 8.39 -5.31 10.24
CA LYS A 57 7.75 -6.35 11.07
C LYS A 57 7.67 -7.71 10.34
N ARG A 58 7.70 -7.72 9.01
CA ARG A 58 7.50 -8.92 8.18
C ARG A 58 8.79 -9.40 7.53
N TYR A 59 9.66 -9.95 8.37
CA TYR A 59 11.01 -10.41 8.03
C TYR A 59 11.11 -11.63 7.11
N ASN A 60 10.06 -12.40 6.82
CA ASN A 60 10.19 -13.61 5.97
C ASN A 60 9.46 -13.54 4.63
N GLY A 61 8.47 -12.65 4.45
CA GLY A 61 7.71 -12.56 3.21
C GLY A 61 8.20 -11.48 2.24
N TYR A 62 8.97 -10.52 2.74
CA TYR A 62 9.33 -9.28 2.04
C TYR A 62 10.83 -8.98 2.11
N THR A 63 11.65 -10.03 2.15
CA THR A 63 13.12 -9.95 2.22
C THR A 63 13.74 -9.62 0.88
N ASP A 64 13.16 -10.11 -0.21
CA ASP A 64 13.71 -9.97 -1.55
C ASP A 64 13.75 -8.51 -2.01
N LEU A 65 14.83 -8.16 -2.70
CA LEU A 65 14.98 -6.91 -3.41
C LEU A 65 14.18 -6.96 -4.71
N LYS A 66 12.89 -6.65 -4.62
CA LYS A 66 11.96 -6.65 -5.75
C LYS A 66 10.85 -5.63 -5.54
N THR A 67 10.03 -5.49 -6.57
CA THR A 67 8.82 -4.69 -6.53
C THR A 67 7.66 -5.52 -5.97
N TYR A 68 6.94 -4.93 -5.03
CA TYR A 68 5.77 -5.48 -4.38
C TYR A 68 4.56 -4.60 -4.67
N HIS A 69 3.41 -5.24 -4.91
CA HIS A 69 2.13 -4.56 -5.05
C HIS A 69 1.31 -4.88 -3.80
N LEU A 70 1.19 -3.92 -2.89
CA LEU A 70 0.54 -4.13 -1.61
C LEU A 70 -0.83 -3.47 -1.59
N ARG A 71 -1.83 -4.20 -1.13
CA ARG A 71 -3.13 -3.66 -0.77
C ARG A 71 -3.02 -2.94 0.56
N ILE A 72 -3.51 -1.70 0.59
CA ILE A 72 -3.60 -0.89 1.80
C ILE A 72 -5.06 -0.55 2.10
N GLU A 73 -5.39 -0.48 3.39
CA GLU A 73 -6.73 -0.15 3.85
C GLU A 73 -6.64 0.75 5.09
N ASP A 74 -7.16 1.96 5.02
CA ASP A 74 -7.35 2.84 6.15
C ASP A 74 -8.67 2.48 6.85
N THR A 75 -8.59 1.95 8.07
CA THR A 75 -9.78 1.53 8.83
C THR A 75 -9.88 2.32 10.13
N PRO A 76 -11.06 2.40 10.76
CA PRO A 76 -11.19 3.04 12.09
C PRO A 76 -10.27 2.45 13.17
N LYS A 77 -9.79 1.21 12.97
CA LYS A 77 -8.87 0.52 13.88
C LYS A 77 -7.39 0.81 13.58
N GLY A 78 -7.10 1.54 12.50
CA GLY A 78 -5.77 1.80 11.96
C GLY A 78 -5.58 1.24 10.54
N TRP A 79 -4.36 1.40 10.04
CA TRP A 79 -3.98 0.97 8.69
C TRP A 79 -3.81 -0.54 8.60
N ARG A 80 -4.32 -1.15 7.54
CA ARG A 80 -4.04 -2.53 7.17
C ARG A 80 -3.20 -2.57 5.91
N ILE A 81 -2.19 -3.45 5.89
CA ILE A 81 -1.39 -3.75 4.70
C ILE A 81 -1.44 -5.25 4.49
N GLU A 82 -1.89 -5.70 3.31
CA GLU A 82 -2.13 -7.13 3.02
C GLU A 82 -3.01 -7.80 4.10
N GLY A 83 -4.00 -7.06 4.60
CA GLY A 83 -4.90 -7.52 5.66
C GLY A 83 -4.32 -7.46 7.08
N TYR A 84 -3.06 -7.09 7.26
CA TYR A 84 -2.42 -6.97 8.58
C TYR A 84 -2.54 -5.57 9.17
N LEU A 85 -3.11 -5.47 10.38
CA LEU A 85 -3.20 -4.22 11.10
C LEU A 85 -1.81 -3.73 11.54
N ILE A 86 -1.48 -2.50 11.14
CA ILE A 86 -0.24 -1.81 11.47
C ILE A 86 -0.53 -0.76 12.54
N GLN A 87 -0.36 -1.17 13.80
CA GLN A 87 -0.26 -0.28 14.95
C GLN A 87 1.02 0.55 14.82
#